data_AF-A0A520HBV0-F1
#
_entry.id   AF-A0A520HBV0-F1
#
_cell.length_a   1.000
_cell.length_b   1.000
_cell.length_c   1.000
_cell.angle_alpha   90.00
_cell.angle_beta   90.00
_cell.angle_gamma   90.00
#
_symmetry.space_group_name_H-M   'P 1'
#
loop_
_entity.id
_entity.type
_entity.pdbx_description
1 polymer ?
#
loop_
_entity_poly.entity_id
_entity_poly.type
_entity_poly.pdbx_seq_one_letter_code
_entity_poly.pdbx_strand_id
1 'polypeptide(L)'
;GQINLVLIGQHYINPKGSFSLITGALTHEPQLNFANASTANGAVESFVRAAAIELEKDIRINAVSPTVIEDSPQYFPFFPGDIPVTMQQLEYGFRKALFGANTGQIIKPY
;
A
#
# COMPACT_ATOMS: atom_id res chain seq x y z
N GLY A 1 11.32 -1.51 8.33
CA GLY A 1 10.17 -1.80 7.44
C GLY A 1 9.43 -0.53 7.11
N GLN A 2 8.31 -0.63 6.40
CA GLN A 2 7.54 0.54 5.90
C GLN A 2 7.05 1.48 7.01
N ILE A 3 6.60 0.93 8.15
CA ILE A 3 6.15 1.75 9.30
C ILE A 3 7.28 2.65 9.82
N ASN A 4 8.48 2.10 10.03
CA ASN A 4 9.63 2.89 10.50
C ASN A 4 10.04 3.99 9.52
N LEU A 5 9.85 3.78 8.21
CA LEU A 5 10.09 4.82 7.20
C LEU A 5 9.21 6.05 7.48
N VAL A 6 7.95 5.85 7.83
CA VAL A 6 7.03 6.95 8.16
C VAL A 6 7.36 7.55 9.52
N LEU A 7 7.56 6.72 10.55
CA LEU A 7 7.86 7.19 11.91
C LEU A 7 9.10 8.09 11.98
N ILE A 8 10.12 7.78 11.19
CA ILE A 8 11.34 8.60 11.07
C ILE A 8 11.12 9.73 10.06
N GLY A 9 10.59 9.41 8.87
CA GLY A 9 10.47 10.33 7.75
C GLY A 9 9.54 11.52 7.99
N GLN A 10 8.53 11.37 8.86
CA GLN A 10 7.59 12.45 9.19
C GLN A 10 8.28 13.70 9.75
N HIS A 11 9.49 13.55 10.30
CA HIS A 11 10.29 14.66 10.81
C HIS A 11 11.10 15.39 9.73
N TYR A 12 11.21 14.82 8.53
CA TYR A 12 12.03 15.35 7.42
C TYR A 12 11.20 15.76 6.20
N ILE A 13 9.98 15.26 6.08
CA ILE A 13 9.11 15.59 4.96
C ILE A 13 8.64 17.05 5.04
N ASN A 14 8.53 17.71 3.89
CA ASN A 14 7.97 19.06 3.80
C ASN A 14 6.48 19.06 4.22
N PRO A 15 5.96 20.18 4.76
CA PRO A 15 4.52 20.36 4.96
C PRO A 15 3.74 20.04 3.69
N LYS A 16 2.54 19.48 3.82
CA LYS A 16 1.69 19.00 2.70
C LYS A 16 2.32 17.87 1.86
N GLY A 17 3.41 17.27 2.33
CA GLY A 17 3.99 16.08 1.72
C GLY A 17 3.09 14.84 1.83
N SER A 18 3.48 13.75 1.15
CA SER A 18 2.73 12.50 1.16
C SER A 18 3.65 11.30 1.34
N PHE A 19 3.24 10.35 2.17
CA PHE A 19 3.78 8.99 2.21
C PHE A 19 2.87 8.05 1.40
N SER A 20 3.47 7.23 0.54
CA SER A 20 2.77 6.20 -0.22
C SER A 20 3.44 4.86 0.06
N LEU A 21 2.74 3.98 0.77
CA LEU A 21 3.20 2.64 1.13
C LEU A 21 2.61 1.58 0.18
N ILE A 22 3.08 0.34 0.28
CA ILE A 22 2.56 -0.79 -0.49
C ILE A 22 2.08 -1.91 0.45
N THR A 23 0.92 -2.47 0.14
CA THR A 23 0.38 -3.67 0.79
C THR A 23 0.06 -4.70 -0.29
N GLY A 24 -1.09 -5.37 -0.23
CA GLY A 24 -1.52 -6.31 -1.25
C GLY A 24 -2.81 -7.01 -0.87
N ALA A 25 -3.48 -7.58 -1.88
CA ALA A 25 -4.80 -8.20 -1.76
C ALA A 25 -4.89 -9.29 -0.68
N LEU A 26 -3.74 -9.88 -0.32
CA LEU A 26 -3.55 -10.85 0.77
C LEU A 26 -4.18 -10.46 2.13
N THR A 27 -4.54 -9.19 2.36
CA THR A 27 -5.27 -8.75 3.56
C THR A 27 -6.74 -9.17 3.59
N HIS A 28 -7.35 -9.38 2.43
CA HIS A 28 -8.75 -9.78 2.25
C HIS A 28 -8.90 -11.05 1.41
N GLU A 29 -7.91 -11.37 0.58
CA GLU A 29 -7.83 -12.57 -0.25
C GLU A 29 -6.56 -13.36 0.13
N PRO A 30 -6.57 -14.05 1.28
CA PRO A 30 -5.39 -14.75 1.79
C PRO A 30 -5.05 -15.98 0.95
N GLN A 31 -3.74 -16.23 0.78
CA GLN A 31 -3.22 -17.33 -0.03
C GLN A 31 -2.40 -18.33 0.81
N LEU A 32 -2.41 -19.62 0.43
CA LEU A 32 -1.62 -20.65 1.10
C LEU A 32 -0.12 -20.29 1.10
N ASN A 33 0.53 -20.41 2.25
CA ASN A 33 1.93 -20.02 2.51
C ASN A 33 2.20 -18.51 2.64
N PHE A 34 1.18 -17.66 2.61
CA PHE A 34 1.33 -16.19 2.69
C PHE A 34 0.87 -15.56 4.01
N ALA A 35 0.64 -16.34 5.07
CA ALA A 35 0.14 -15.83 6.35
C ALA A 35 0.97 -14.64 6.90
N ASN A 36 2.30 -14.72 6.86
CA ASN A 36 3.17 -13.63 7.31
C ASN A 36 3.06 -12.38 6.41
N ALA A 37 2.92 -12.56 5.10
CA ALA A 37 2.71 -11.45 4.17
C ALA A 37 1.34 -10.78 4.39
N SER A 38 0.28 -11.57 4.63
CA SER A 38 -1.04 -11.07 5.03
C SER A 38 -0.97 -10.26 6.33
N THR A 39 -0.27 -10.76 7.35
CA THR A 39 -0.07 -10.05 8.61
C THR A 39 0.68 -8.73 8.41
N ALA A 40 1.78 -8.74 7.66
CA ALA A 40 2.55 -7.53 7.39
C ALA A 40 1.73 -6.48 6.62
N ASN A 41 0.99 -6.90 5.60
CA ASN A 41 0.11 -6.03 4.85
C ASN A 41 -0.99 -5.43 5.74
N GLY A 42 -1.66 -6.26 6.55
CA GLY A 42 -2.72 -5.80 7.46
C GLY A 42 -2.24 -4.83 8.54
N ALA A 43 -1.02 -5.03 9.05
CA ALA A 43 -0.37 -4.11 9.97
C ALA A 43 -0.12 -2.74 9.32
N VAL A 44 0.39 -2.73 8.08
CA VAL A 44 0.60 -1.48 7.33
C VAL A 44 -0.73 -0.79 7.00
N GLU A 45 -1.78 -1.52 6.59
CA GLU A 45 -3.09 -0.91 6.32
C GLU A 45 -3.69 -0.24 7.58
N SER A 46 -3.62 -0.92 8.72
CA SER A 46 -4.10 -0.37 10.00
C SER A 46 -3.28 0.85 10.42
N PHE A 47 -1.95 0.79 10.26
CA PHE A 47 -1.06 1.92 10.53
C PHE A 47 -1.38 3.12 9.64
N VAL A 48 -1.60 2.93 8.33
CA VAL A 48 -1.94 4.02 7.39
C VAL A 48 -3.22 4.73 7.83
N ARG A 49 -4.26 3.98 8.19
CA ARG A 49 -5.55 4.54 8.64
C ARG A 49 -5.40 5.35 9.93
N ALA A 50 -4.67 4.81 10.92
CA ALA A 50 -4.46 5.48 12.20
C ALA A 50 -3.53 6.70 12.08
N ALA A 51 -2.38 6.56 11.42
CA ALA A 51 -1.42 7.65 11.26
C ALA A 51 -2.00 8.82 10.46
N ALA A 52 -2.93 8.57 9.53
CA ALA A 52 -3.56 9.62 8.74
C ALA A 52 -4.32 10.67 9.58
N ILE A 53 -4.79 10.32 10.78
CA ILE A 53 -5.47 11.26 11.68
C ILE A 53 -4.53 11.87 12.74
N GLU A 54 -3.29 11.38 12.84
CA GLU A 54 -2.28 11.84 13.80
C GLU A 54 -1.18 12.68 13.16
N LEU A 55 -0.93 12.50 11.86
CA LEU A 55 0.09 13.26 11.12
C LEU A 55 -0.26 14.76 11.05
N GLU A 56 0.67 15.59 11.50
CA GLU A 56 0.53 17.05 11.50
C GLU A 56 0.97 17.67 10.15
N LYS A 57 0.89 19.01 10.04
CA LYS A 57 1.37 19.81 8.88
C LYS A 57 0.75 19.42 7.54
N ASP A 58 -0.50 18.97 7.56
CA ASP A 58 -1.26 18.47 6.40
C ASP A 58 -0.52 17.34 5.64
N ILE A 59 0.35 16.59 6.32
CA ILE A 59 1.03 15.44 5.72
C ILE A 59 -0.01 14.35 5.49
N ARG A 60 0.02 13.77 4.29
CA ARG A 60 -0.88 12.68 3.91
C ARG A 60 -0.16 11.35 3.92
N ILE A 61 -0.92 10.28 4.11
CA ILE A 61 -0.42 8.91 4.00
C ILE A 61 -1.47 8.01 3.37
N ASN A 62 -1.07 7.17 2.42
CA ASN A 62 -1.93 6.15 1.82
C ASN A 62 -1.12 4.88 1.56
N ALA A 63 -1.79 3.77 1.26
CA ALA A 63 -1.16 2.57 0.73
C ALA A 63 -1.80 2.12 -0.60
N VAL A 64 -1.01 1.49 -1.46
CA VAL A 64 -1.46 0.83 -2.68
C VAL A 64 -1.48 -0.68 -2.45
N SER A 65 -2.61 -1.34 -2.72
CA SER A 65 -2.87 -2.75 -2.43
C SER A 65 -3.22 -3.50 -3.72
N PRO A 66 -2.22 -3.93 -4.51
CA PRO A 66 -2.45 -4.71 -5.72
C PRO A 66 -2.76 -6.19 -5.42
N THR A 67 -3.37 -6.90 -6.36
CA THR A 67 -3.29 -8.37 -6.44
C THR A 67 -1.89 -8.79 -6.91
N VAL A 68 -1.71 -10.04 -7.37
CA VAL A 68 -0.44 -10.46 -7.98
C VAL A 68 -0.09 -9.54 -9.16
N ILE A 69 1.19 -9.18 -9.32
CA ILE A 69 1.63 -8.24 -10.36
C ILE A 69 2.02 -9.02 -11.62
N GLU A 70 1.61 -8.54 -12.80
CA GLU A 70 1.85 -9.17 -14.11
C GLU A 70 3.35 -9.44 -14.36
N ASP A 71 4.23 -8.52 -13.95
CA ASP A 71 5.69 -8.62 -14.08
C ASP A 71 6.32 -9.60 -13.06
N SER A 72 5.52 -10.34 -12.28
CA SER A 72 6.01 -11.32 -11.30
C SER A 72 5.44 -12.72 -11.52
N PRO A 73 5.67 -13.33 -12.71
CA PRO A 73 5.07 -14.61 -13.09
C PRO A 73 5.44 -15.78 -12.17
N GLN A 74 6.56 -15.69 -11.46
CA GLN A 74 6.97 -16.68 -10.46
C GLN A 74 5.95 -16.85 -9.31
N TYR A 75 5.07 -15.86 -9.09
CA TYR A 75 4.03 -15.95 -8.07
C TYR A 75 2.71 -16.50 -8.58
N PHE A 76 2.46 -16.57 -9.89
CA PHE A 76 1.16 -16.96 -10.45
C PHE A 76 0.64 -18.34 -9.98
N PRO A 77 1.48 -19.39 -9.82
CA PRO A 77 1.00 -20.67 -9.31
C PRO A 77 0.38 -20.60 -7.91
N PHE A 78 0.69 -19.56 -7.15
CA PHE A 78 0.10 -19.34 -5.83
C PHE A 78 -1.25 -18.65 -5.91
N PHE A 79 -1.58 -17.89 -6.98
CA PHE A 79 -2.79 -17.07 -7.10
C PHE A 79 -3.71 -17.57 -8.25
N PRO A 80 -4.23 -18.80 -8.19
CA PRO A 80 -5.07 -19.34 -9.26
C PRO A 80 -6.40 -18.61 -9.34
N GLY A 81 -6.72 -18.06 -10.52
CA GLY A 81 -7.97 -17.36 -10.79
C GLY A 81 -7.89 -15.83 -10.67
N ASP A 82 -6.79 -15.30 -10.15
CA ASP A 82 -6.56 -13.85 -10.10
C ASP A 82 -6.21 -13.31 -11.48
N ILE A 83 -6.73 -12.11 -11.78
CA ILE A 83 -6.24 -11.29 -12.89
C ILE A 83 -5.07 -10.46 -12.34
N PRO A 84 -3.85 -10.61 -12.89
CA PRO A 84 -2.70 -9.84 -12.41
C PRO A 84 -2.88 -8.34 -12.65
N VAL A 85 -2.45 -7.53 -11.68
CA VAL A 85 -2.32 -6.08 -11.83
C VAL A 85 -1.15 -5.76 -12.74
N THR A 86 -1.42 -5.00 -13.80
CA THR A 86 -0.41 -4.47 -14.72
C THR A 86 0.44 -3.39 -14.04
N MET A 87 1.66 -3.16 -14.54
CA MET A 87 2.51 -2.08 -14.05
C MET A 87 1.87 -0.69 -14.22
N GLN A 88 1.06 -0.49 -15.26
CA GLN A 88 0.34 0.76 -15.49
C GLN A 88 -0.71 1.01 -14.40
N GLN A 89 -1.53 0.01 -14.07
CA GLN A 89 -2.52 0.14 -12.99
C GLN A 89 -1.85 0.42 -11.64
N LEU A 90 -0.73 -0.27 -11.36
CA LEU A 90 0.06 -0.04 -10.16
C LEU A 90 0.59 1.40 -10.09
N GLU A 91 1.19 1.90 -11.19
CA GLU A 91 1.68 3.28 -11.30
C GLU A 91 0.57 4.29 -11.00
N TYR A 92 -0.61 4.13 -11.60
CA TYR A 92 -1.73 5.03 -11.39
C TYR A 92 -2.24 4.99 -9.93
N GLY A 93 -2.19 3.83 -9.27
CA GLY A 93 -2.42 3.71 -7.83
C GLY A 93 -1.50 4.61 -7.00
N PHE A 94 -0.20 4.58 -7.29
CA PHE A 94 0.78 5.45 -6.62
C PHE A 94 0.63 6.92 -7.00
N ARG A 95 0.33 7.24 -8.27
CA ARG A 95 0.05 8.62 -8.68
C ARG A 95 -1.15 9.20 -7.93
N LYS A 96 -2.21 8.40 -7.73
CA LYS A 96 -3.38 8.79 -6.93
C LYS A 96 -3.01 9.05 -5.47
N ALA A 97 -2.18 8.21 -4.86
CA ALA A 97 -1.70 8.38 -3.49
C ALA A 97 -0.83 9.64 -3.33
N LEU A 98 0.05 9.89 -4.29
CA LEU A 98 1.03 10.97 -4.25
C LEU A 98 0.40 12.33 -4.58
N PHE A 99 -0.31 12.44 -5.70
CA PHE A 99 -0.79 13.71 -6.24
C PHE A 99 -2.25 14.04 -5.87
N GLY A 100 -3.04 13.04 -5.42
CA GLY A 100 -4.40 13.27 -4.94
C GLY A 100 -4.43 13.95 -3.56
N ALA A 101 -5.61 14.39 -3.12
CA ALA A 101 -5.78 15.06 -1.82
C ALA A 101 -6.12 14.11 -0.66
N ASN A 102 -6.42 12.83 -0.94
CA ASN A 102 -6.87 11.88 0.08
C ASN A 102 -5.74 11.45 1.04
N THR A 103 -6.13 11.04 2.25
CA THR A 103 -5.27 10.43 3.27
C THR A 103 -6.00 9.26 3.94
N GLY A 104 -5.26 8.31 4.51
CA GLY A 104 -5.77 7.12 5.20
C GLY A 104 -6.37 6.05 4.27
N GLN A 105 -6.18 6.16 2.96
CA GLN A 105 -6.80 5.26 1.99
C GLN A 105 -5.92 4.05 1.69
N ILE A 106 -6.60 2.91 1.48
CA ILE A 106 -6.02 1.72 0.84
C ILE A 106 -6.53 1.69 -0.60
N ILE A 107 -5.65 2.07 -1.52
CA ILE A 107 -5.96 2.21 -2.94
C ILE A 107 -5.74 0.86 -3.62
N LYS A 108 -6.82 0.30 -4.15
CA LYS A 108 -6.76 -0.91 -4.97
C LYS A 108 -6.61 -0.52 -6.45
N PRO A 109 -5.51 -0.87 -7.12
CA PRO A 109 -5.38 -0.71 -8.56
C PRO A 109 -6.11 -1.85 -9.28
N TYR A 110 -6.84 -1.51 -10.35
CA TYR A 110 -7.55 -2.41 -11.27
C TYR A 110 -7.63 -1.74 -12.64
#